data_AF-A0A944B784-F1
#
_entry.id   AF-A0A944B784-F1
#
_cell.length_a   1.000
_cell.length_b   1.000
_cell.length_c   1.000
_cell.angle_alpha   90.00
_cell.angle_beta   90.00
_cell.angle_gamma   90.00
#
_symmetry.space_group_name_H-M   'P 1'
#
loop_
_entity.id
_entity.type
_entity.pdbx_description
1 polymer ?
#
loop_
_entity_poly.entity_id
_entity_poly.type
_entity_poly.pdbx_seq_one_letter_code
_entity_poly.pdbx_strand_id
1 'polypeptide(L)'
;MRKKLVLLIVSFILCLPTFAARKKKENSSTKETAEVINASNTQLKFNILTDSTAEVINDDSYWSIISIAVPERVRIADYVFTVTSIGSKAFEGCQSLTSIEIPTSVTSIENEAFSDCSSLTKINIPSSVKHIGEGAFFGCKSLADIEIPTKVTSLEYGVFEGCKNLTNIKIPDNITNIGSTAFYRCSSLKKIEIPSSVTSIGNGAFYGCDELKSITVDPNNTNYSSEDGVLYNKDKTEIIVVPEAIKGKFTIPSSVIDINKGAFARCRNLKNIEIPSSVNAIGDFAFSDCEGLTNITIPSSVSKIGDYAFSTCKNLANIVIPSSVTSIGDWVFSHCYSLTNIDLPSSITSIGDWAFANCEVLANIKIPSNVTSLGDRAFFHCYSLTSINIPSNVAKIGNSAFETCTNMTSIEIPSSVVNIGEKAFYDCKNLKIVIDNTKNNLKIGNDAFHECESVTYTKDATESTRSTEQQ
;
A
#
# COMPACT_ATOMS: atom_id res chain seq x y z
N MET A 1 -20.44 -62.93 23.34
CA MET A 1 -19.92 -63.99 22.45
C MET A 1 -18.93 -63.32 21.50
N ARG A 2 -17.61 -63.36 21.75
CA ARG A 2 -16.67 -64.46 21.44
C ARG A 2 -16.63 -64.83 19.95
N LYS A 3 -15.57 -64.40 19.25
CA LYS A 3 -14.53 -65.19 18.53
C LYS A 3 -13.98 -64.32 17.39
N LYS A 4 -12.75 -63.77 17.49
CA LYS A 4 -11.45 -64.43 17.24
C LYS A 4 -11.38 -65.13 15.88
N LEU A 5 -10.57 -64.57 14.98
CA LEU A 5 -9.58 -65.36 14.25
C LEU A 5 -8.25 -64.58 14.23
N VAL A 6 -7.22 -65.31 14.59
CA VAL A 6 -5.83 -64.91 14.83
C VAL A 6 -4.98 -65.94 14.07
N LEU A 7 -3.76 -65.52 13.70
CA LEU A 7 -2.61 -66.31 13.22
C LEU A 7 -2.65 -66.65 11.70
N LEU A 8 -1.60 -66.47 10.91
CA LEU A 8 -0.21 -66.88 11.16
C LEU A 8 0.83 -65.90 10.55
N ILE A 9 1.86 -65.62 11.35
CA ILE A 9 3.16 -65.08 10.96
C ILE A 9 3.99 -66.22 10.36
N VAL A 10 4.68 -65.98 9.24
CA VAL A 10 5.97 -66.65 8.96
C VAL A 10 6.94 -65.59 8.44
N SER A 11 8.00 -65.41 9.21
CA SER A 11 9.15 -64.55 8.96
C SER A 11 10.03 -65.08 7.82
N PHE A 12 10.61 -64.18 7.03
CA PHE A 12 11.97 -64.33 6.52
C PHE A 12 12.67 -62.96 6.52
N ILE A 13 13.65 -62.84 7.42
CA ILE A 13 14.65 -61.77 7.48
C ILE A 13 15.82 -62.24 6.63
N LEU A 14 16.36 -61.39 5.74
CA LEU A 14 17.81 -61.14 5.59
C LEU A 14 18.12 -60.08 4.50
N CYS A 15 19.11 -59.25 4.82
CA CYS A 15 19.83 -58.23 4.04
C CYS A 15 19.18 -56.86 3.77
N LEU A 16 19.40 -55.96 4.74
CA LEU A 16 19.81 -54.57 4.48
C LEU A 16 21.30 -54.53 4.08
N PRO A 17 21.75 -53.45 3.40
CA PRO A 17 22.38 -52.33 4.11
C PRO A 17 21.67 -51.00 3.75
N THR A 18 21.00 -50.33 4.69
CA THR A 18 21.51 -49.23 5.55
C THR A 18 22.18 -48.07 4.81
N PHE A 19 21.49 -46.93 4.72
CA PHE A 19 21.89 -45.64 5.31
C PHE A 19 20.60 -44.79 5.40
N ALA A 20 19.91 -44.80 6.54
CA ALA A 20 20.05 -43.87 7.66
C ALA A 20 19.05 -42.69 7.56
N ALA A 21 17.96 -42.81 8.31
CA ALA A 21 17.02 -41.74 8.58
C ALA A 21 17.60 -40.70 9.54
N ARG A 22 17.16 -39.45 9.43
CA ARG A 22 17.05 -38.57 10.60
C ARG A 22 15.75 -37.73 10.53
N LYS A 23 14.83 -38.01 11.45
CA LYS A 23 13.64 -37.19 11.78
C LYS A 23 14.07 -35.93 12.55
N LYS A 24 13.47 -34.76 12.32
CA LYS A 24 12.31 -34.18 13.06
C LYS A 24 12.13 -32.66 12.79
N LYS A 25 10.89 -32.29 12.43
CA LYS A 25 10.10 -31.04 12.66
C LYS A 25 10.80 -29.68 12.84
N GLU A 26 10.46 -28.72 11.97
CA GLU A 26 9.75 -27.45 12.31
C GLU A 26 9.29 -26.72 11.03
N ASN A 27 8.24 -25.90 11.14
CA ASN A 27 7.48 -25.26 10.05
C ASN A 27 8.35 -24.37 9.13
N SER A 28 8.50 -24.77 7.87
CA SER A 28 8.75 -23.92 6.70
C SER A 28 8.61 -24.80 5.47
N SER A 29 7.66 -24.51 4.57
CA SER A 29 7.45 -25.27 3.33
C SER A 29 8.59 -25.00 2.35
N THR A 30 9.71 -25.67 2.55
CA THR A 30 10.79 -25.76 1.57
C THR A 30 10.57 -27.04 0.76
N LYS A 31 10.25 -26.90 -0.53
CA LYS A 31 10.28 -28.00 -1.51
C LYS A 31 11.68 -28.65 -1.39
N GLU A 32 11.75 -29.94 -1.08
CA GLU A 32 12.99 -30.72 -1.16
C GLU A 32 13.60 -30.51 -2.55
N THR A 33 14.91 -30.22 -2.59
CA THR A 33 15.65 -29.86 -3.80
C THR A 33 15.65 -31.04 -4.79
N ALA A 34 14.75 -30.98 -5.78
CA ALA A 34 14.85 -31.78 -6.98
C ALA A 34 16.12 -31.40 -7.75
N GLU A 35 16.79 -32.39 -8.34
CA GLU A 35 17.97 -32.17 -9.18
C GLU A 35 17.56 -31.38 -10.43
N VAL A 36 18.33 -30.33 -10.73
CA VAL A 36 18.16 -29.53 -11.96
C VAL A 36 18.69 -30.33 -13.13
N ILE A 37 17.82 -30.63 -14.10
CA ILE A 37 18.19 -31.50 -15.22
C ILE A 37 17.96 -30.80 -16.56
N ASN A 38 18.97 -30.90 -17.43
CA ASN A 38 18.89 -30.47 -18.82
C ASN A 38 18.16 -31.55 -19.64
N ALA A 39 17.05 -31.19 -20.29
CA ALA A 39 16.35 -32.10 -21.20
C ALA A 39 16.99 -32.05 -22.59
N SER A 40 17.08 -33.19 -23.27
CA SER A 40 17.77 -33.31 -24.57
C SER A 40 17.04 -32.62 -25.75
N ASN A 41 15.76 -32.29 -25.57
CA ASN A 41 14.87 -31.80 -26.64
C ASN A 41 14.44 -30.34 -26.47
N THR A 42 15.03 -29.61 -25.52
CA THR A 42 14.71 -28.20 -25.27
C THR A 42 15.86 -27.51 -24.54
N GLN A 43 15.93 -26.18 -24.64
CA GLN A 43 16.85 -25.36 -23.86
C GLN A 43 16.37 -25.11 -22.42
N LEU A 44 15.15 -25.53 -22.09
CA LEU A 44 14.59 -25.40 -20.75
C LEU A 44 15.20 -26.43 -19.79
N LYS A 45 15.29 -26.03 -18.53
CA LYS A 45 15.68 -26.84 -17.38
C LYS A 45 14.46 -27.23 -16.57
N PHE A 46 14.56 -28.39 -15.94
CA PHE A 46 13.45 -28.99 -15.22
C PHE A 46 13.87 -29.55 -13.88
N ASN A 47 12.93 -29.52 -12.94
CA ASN A 47 12.93 -30.36 -11.75
C ASN A 47 11.97 -31.54 -11.97
N ILE A 48 12.38 -32.74 -11.54
CA ILE A 48 11.49 -33.91 -11.50
C ILE A 48 10.77 -33.96 -10.15
N LEU A 49 9.44 -34.03 -10.23
CA LEU A 49 8.55 -34.07 -9.09
C LEU A 49 8.34 -35.51 -8.60
N THR A 50 7.89 -35.67 -7.35
CA THR A 50 7.74 -36.97 -6.68
C THR A 50 6.71 -37.89 -7.32
N ASP A 51 5.82 -37.35 -8.15
CA ASP A 51 4.79 -38.07 -8.92
C ASP A 51 5.22 -38.44 -10.34
N SER A 52 6.53 -38.34 -10.66
CA SER A 52 7.09 -38.60 -11.99
C SER A 52 6.60 -37.60 -13.06
N THR A 53 6.32 -36.36 -12.66
CA THR A 53 6.11 -35.24 -13.57
C THR A 53 7.28 -34.26 -13.53
N ALA A 54 7.29 -33.26 -14.41
CA ALA A 54 8.35 -32.27 -14.53
C ALA A 54 7.83 -30.83 -14.39
N GLU A 55 8.62 -29.98 -13.75
CA GLU A 55 8.38 -28.55 -13.54
C GLU A 55 9.46 -27.74 -14.26
N VAL A 56 9.07 -26.74 -15.06
CA VAL A 56 10.04 -25.78 -15.64
C VAL A 56 10.61 -24.93 -14.52
N ILE A 57 11.93 -24.72 -14.50
CA ILE A 57 12.60 -23.90 -13.47
C ILE A 57 13.40 -22.77 -14.09
N ASN A 58 13.74 -21.79 -13.26
CA ASN A 58 14.55 -20.62 -13.63
C ASN A 58 15.94 -21.03 -14.12
N ASP A 59 16.41 -20.35 -15.17
CA ASP A 59 17.81 -20.34 -15.56
C ASP A 59 18.20 -19.01 -16.20
N ASP A 60 19.41 -18.51 -15.87
CA ASP A 60 19.93 -17.23 -16.40
C ASP A 60 20.05 -17.21 -17.93
N SER A 61 20.18 -18.38 -18.58
CA SER A 61 20.21 -18.45 -20.05
C SER A 61 18.92 -17.95 -20.70
N TYR A 62 17.82 -17.89 -19.96
CA TYR A 62 16.51 -17.51 -20.49
C TYR A 62 16.37 -16.01 -20.77
N TRP A 63 17.20 -15.15 -20.18
CA TRP A 63 17.07 -13.69 -20.33
C TRP A 63 17.19 -13.18 -21.77
N SER A 64 17.83 -13.97 -22.63
CA SER A 64 17.99 -13.69 -24.06
C SER A 64 16.97 -14.40 -24.96
N ILE A 65 16.11 -15.26 -24.40
CA ILE A 65 15.09 -15.99 -25.17
C ILE A 65 14.01 -15.01 -25.64
N ILE A 66 13.76 -15.00 -26.95
CA ILE A 66 12.72 -14.18 -27.57
C ILE A 66 11.38 -14.92 -27.65
N SER A 67 11.43 -16.23 -27.92
CA SER A 67 10.26 -17.11 -27.98
C SER A 67 10.65 -18.52 -27.55
N ILE A 68 9.75 -19.21 -26.87
CA ILE A 68 9.97 -20.59 -26.44
C ILE A 68 8.66 -21.39 -26.41
N ALA A 69 8.75 -22.67 -26.72
CA ALA A 69 7.67 -23.62 -26.49
C ALA A 69 8.05 -24.55 -25.35
N VAL A 70 7.19 -24.62 -24.34
CA VAL A 70 7.33 -25.60 -23.26
C VAL A 70 6.91 -26.97 -23.83
N PRO A 71 7.77 -28.00 -23.80
CA PRO A 71 7.40 -29.30 -24.33
C PRO A 71 6.38 -29.99 -23.42
N GLU A 72 5.42 -30.72 -23.98
CA GLU A 72 4.49 -31.54 -23.20
C GLU A 72 5.22 -32.64 -22.41
N ARG A 73 6.30 -33.16 -23.00
CA ARG A 73 7.12 -34.24 -22.43
C ARG A 73 8.60 -33.95 -22.58
N VAL A 74 9.36 -34.31 -21.57
CA VAL A 74 10.82 -34.23 -21.56
C VAL A 74 11.42 -35.61 -21.34
N ARG A 75 12.52 -35.89 -22.05
CA ARG A 75 13.30 -37.12 -21.87
C ARG A 75 14.56 -36.81 -21.09
N ILE A 76 14.73 -37.52 -19.98
CA ILE A 76 15.91 -37.47 -19.12
C ILE A 76 16.44 -38.90 -19.01
N ALA A 77 17.64 -39.12 -19.55
CA ALA A 77 18.18 -40.46 -19.77
C ALA A 77 17.15 -41.38 -20.48
N ASP A 78 16.70 -42.44 -19.83
CA ASP A 78 15.76 -43.42 -20.38
C ASP A 78 14.30 -43.20 -19.93
N TYR A 79 14.04 -42.15 -19.17
CA TYR A 79 12.72 -41.85 -18.62
C TYR A 79 12.08 -40.67 -19.35
N VAL A 80 10.75 -40.72 -19.46
CA VAL A 80 9.93 -39.67 -20.07
C VAL A 80 8.99 -39.12 -19.01
N PHE A 81 9.06 -37.82 -18.79
CA PHE A 81 8.27 -37.10 -17.80
C PHE A 81 7.32 -36.15 -18.51
N THR A 82 6.09 -36.04 -18.00
CA THR A 82 5.12 -35.05 -18.49
C THR A 82 5.36 -33.73 -17.78
N VAL A 83 5.45 -32.62 -18.52
CA VAL A 83 5.63 -31.28 -17.94
C VAL A 83 4.27 -30.77 -17.48
N THR A 84 4.13 -30.56 -16.17
CA THR A 84 2.84 -30.27 -15.51
C THR A 84 2.78 -28.92 -14.84
N SER A 85 3.91 -28.23 -14.65
CA SER A 85 3.94 -26.88 -14.08
C SER A 85 5.03 -26.00 -14.67
N ILE A 86 4.77 -24.69 -14.63
CA ILE A 86 5.79 -23.65 -14.79
C ILE A 86 6.12 -23.16 -13.39
N GLY A 87 7.33 -23.49 -12.92
CA GLY A 87 7.76 -23.29 -11.55
C GLY A 87 7.92 -21.84 -11.16
N SER A 88 8.12 -21.62 -9.86
CA SER A 88 8.25 -20.28 -9.33
C SER A 88 9.46 -19.59 -9.94
N LYS A 89 9.27 -18.33 -10.35
CA LYS A 89 10.29 -17.51 -11.01
C LYS A 89 10.86 -18.11 -12.29
N ALA A 90 10.23 -19.11 -12.91
CA ALA A 90 10.80 -19.86 -14.03
C ALA A 90 11.28 -19.00 -15.21
N PHE A 91 10.59 -17.90 -15.50
CA PHE A 91 10.95 -16.90 -16.51
C PHE A 91 11.09 -15.49 -15.91
N GLU A 92 11.35 -15.38 -14.60
CA GLU A 92 11.56 -14.08 -13.95
C GLU A 92 12.66 -13.28 -14.67
N GLY A 93 12.36 -12.03 -14.99
CA GLY A 93 13.30 -11.12 -15.65
C GLY A 93 13.62 -11.47 -17.11
N CYS A 94 12.88 -12.38 -17.76
CA CYS A 94 13.06 -12.67 -19.19
C CYS A 94 12.55 -11.52 -20.07
N GLN A 95 13.25 -10.39 -20.02
CA GLN A 95 12.83 -9.14 -20.66
C GLN A 95 12.80 -9.19 -22.19
N SER A 96 13.50 -10.16 -22.81
CA SER A 96 13.47 -10.38 -24.26
C SER A 96 12.29 -11.24 -24.72
N LEU A 97 11.64 -11.96 -23.81
CA LEU A 97 10.59 -12.93 -24.14
C LEU A 97 9.34 -12.19 -24.64
N THR A 98 8.98 -12.44 -25.90
CA THR A 98 7.82 -11.82 -26.57
C THR A 98 6.61 -12.74 -26.66
N SER A 99 6.85 -14.05 -26.71
CA SER A 99 5.81 -15.09 -26.78
C SER A 99 6.28 -16.40 -26.13
N ILE A 100 5.35 -17.14 -25.54
CA ILE A 100 5.58 -18.48 -25.03
C ILE A 100 4.40 -19.39 -25.35
N GLU A 101 4.68 -20.62 -25.78
CA GLU A 101 3.67 -21.67 -25.95
C GLU A 101 3.67 -22.59 -24.74
N ILE A 102 2.50 -22.76 -24.11
CA ILE A 102 2.30 -23.61 -22.93
C ILE A 102 1.41 -24.80 -23.32
N PRO A 103 1.85 -26.06 -23.14
CA PRO A 103 1.10 -27.23 -23.53
C PRO A 103 -0.04 -27.52 -22.55
N THR A 104 -1.07 -28.23 -23.00
CA THR A 104 -2.24 -28.59 -22.19
C THR A 104 -1.95 -29.57 -21.04
N SER A 105 -0.73 -30.12 -20.97
CA SER A 105 -0.28 -30.90 -19.83
C SER A 105 0.00 -30.03 -18.60
N VAL A 106 0.25 -28.73 -18.78
CA VAL A 106 0.50 -27.79 -17.68
C VAL A 106 -0.79 -27.51 -16.92
N THR A 107 -0.74 -27.66 -15.60
CA THR A 107 -1.88 -27.50 -14.69
C THR A 107 -1.67 -26.39 -13.66
N SER A 108 -0.45 -25.87 -13.51
CA SER A 108 -0.17 -24.71 -12.66
C SER A 108 0.92 -23.80 -13.23
N ILE A 109 0.77 -22.50 -12.97
CA ILE A 109 1.78 -21.46 -13.15
C ILE A 109 2.05 -20.91 -11.77
N GLU A 110 3.26 -21.12 -11.25
CA GLU A 110 3.59 -20.81 -9.86
C GLU A 110 4.01 -19.33 -9.67
N ASN A 111 4.31 -18.95 -8.42
CA ASN A 111 4.60 -17.57 -8.04
C ASN A 111 5.71 -16.94 -8.89
N GLU A 112 5.47 -15.71 -9.36
CA GLU A 112 6.42 -14.89 -10.11
C GLU A 112 6.95 -15.55 -11.40
N ALA A 113 6.29 -16.60 -11.90
CA ALA A 113 6.75 -17.39 -13.04
C ALA A 113 7.13 -16.57 -14.28
N PHE A 114 6.42 -15.46 -14.55
CA PHE A 114 6.71 -14.53 -15.64
C PHE A 114 6.95 -13.10 -15.14
N SER A 115 7.33 -12.94 -13.87
CA SER A 115 7.60 -11.61 -13.30
C SER A 115 8.65 -10.88 -14.13
N ASP A 116 8.43 -9.60 -14.43
CA ASP A 116 9.29 -8.73 -15.24
C ASP A 116 9.63 -9.27 -16.65
N CYS A 117 8.81 -10.16 -17.23
CA CYS A 117 8.81 -10.47 -18.66
C CYS A 117 8.29 -9.28 -19.50
N SER A 118 9.02 -8.17 -19.46
CA SER A 118 8.50 -6.85 -19.87
C SER A 118 8.17 -6.71 -21.36
N SER A 119 8.69 -7.58 -22.22
CA SER A 119 8.38 -7.63 -23.66
C SER A 119 7.29 -8.63 -24.03
N LEU A 120 6.76 -9.41 -23.07
CA LEU A 120 5.73 -10.42 -23.33
C LEU A 120 4.46 -9.71 -23.75
N THR A 121 4.01 -9.92 -24.98
CA THR A 121 2.87 -9.18 -25.55
C THR A 121 1.55 -9.92 -25.41
N LYS A 122 1.60 -11.25 -25.49
CA LYS A 122 0.47 -12.17 -25.39
C LYS A 122 0.95 -13.51 -24.82
N ILE A 123 0.09 -14.14 -24.03
CA ILE A 123 0.28 -15.50 -23.55
C ILE A 123 -1.06 -16.24 -23.60
N ASN A 124 -1.04 -17.46 -24.13
CA ASN A 124 -2.20 -18.34 -24.13
C ASN A 124 -2.05 -19.32 -22.95
N ILE A 125 -2.85 -19.13 -21.90
CA ILE A 125 -2.86 -20.04 -20.76
C ILE A 125 -3.84 -21.18 -21.04
N PRO A 126 -3.39 -22.46 -21.02
CA PRO A 126 -4.26 -23.57 -21.37
C PRO A 126 -5.37 -23.81 -20.33
N SER A 127 -6.53 -24.32 -20.77
CA SER A 127 -7.70 -24.58 -19.91
C SER A 127 -7.48 -25.66 -18.84
N SER A 128 -6.36 -26.37 -18.91
CA SER A 128 -5.88 -27.33 -17.92
C SER A 128 -5.37 -26.65 -16.65
N VAL A 129 -4.94 -25.38 -16.74
CA VAL A 129 -4.38 -24.62 -15.61
C VAL A 129 -5.45 -24.33 -14.56
N LYS A 130 -5.16 -24.74 -13.33
CA LYS A 130 -6.00 -24.62 -12.14
C LYS A 130 -5.50 -23.55 -11.18
N HIS A 131 -4.23 -23.18 -11.28
CA HIS A 131 -3.58 -22.24 -10.37
C HIS A 131 -2.65 -21.30 -11.12
N ILE A 132 -2.74 -20.01 -10.80
CA ILE A 132 -1.83 -18.95 -11.22
C ILE A 132 -1.38 -18.26 -9.93
N GLY A 133 -0.08 -18.32 -9.65
CA GLY A 133 0.50 -17.86 -8.38
C GLY A 133 0.60 -16.34 -8.22
N GLU A 134 1.04 -15.94 -7.05
CA GLU A 134 1.30 -14.54 -6.69
C GLU A 134 2.30 -13.91 -7.66
N GLY A 135 2.03 -12.69 -8.13
CA GLY A 135 2.93 -11.95 -9.01
C GLY A 135 3.27 -12.66 -10.32
N ALA A 136 2.53 -13.70 -10.74
CA ALA A 136 2.90 -14.53 -11.89
C ALA A 136 3.15 -13.72 -13.17
N PHE A 137 2.44 -12.61 -13.37
CA PHE A 137 2.64 -11.67 -14.49
C PHE A 137 2.99 -10.25 -14.00
N PHE A 138 3.54 -10.11 -12.79
CA PHE A 138 4.04 -8.84 -12.28
C PHE A 138 5.00 -8.22 -13.30
N GLY A 139 4.91 -6.92 -13.58
CA GLY A 139 5.86 -6.22 -14.43
C GLY A 139 5.86 -6.62 -15.91
N CYS A 140 4.89 -7.42 -16.38
CA CYS A 140 4.68 -7.75 -17.80
C CYS A 140 4.15 -6.54 -18.60
N LYS A 141 4.98 -5.49 -18.70
CA LYS A 141 4.59 -4.15 -19.17
C LYS A 141 3.96 -4.15 -20.58
N SER A 142 4.42 -5.04 -21.47
CA SER A 142 3.92 -5.13 -22.84
C SER A 142 2.68 -6.01 -23.01
N LEU A 143 2.26 -6.73 -21.97
CA LEU A 143 1.14 -7.67 -22.05
C LEU A 143 -0.16 -6.90 -22.28
N ALA A 144 -0.75 -7.09 -23.46
CA ALA A 144 -1.91 -6.34 -23.89
C ALA A 144 -3.23 -7.12 -23.76
N ASP A 145 -3.14 -8.44 -23.78
CA ASP A 145 -4.28 -9.37 -23.77
C ASP A 145 -3.88 -10.68 -23.06
N ILE A 146 -4.75 -11.17 -22.19
CA ILE A 146 -4.63 -12.43 -21.47
C ILE A 146 -6.01 -12.96 -21.09
N GLU A 147 -6.23 -14.25 -21.34
CA GLU A 147 -7.43 -14.96 -20.91
C GLU A 147 -7.13 -15.76 -19.64
N ILE A 148 -7.96 -15.57 -18.60
CA ILE A 148 -7.87 -16.36 -17.37
C ILE A 148 -8.64 -17.67 -17.56
N PRO A 149 -8.01 -18.84 -17.36
CA PRO A 149 -8.68 -20.13 -17.50
C PRO A 149 -9.82 -20.34 -16.49
N THR A 150 -10.90 -21.00 -16.91
CA THR A 150 -12.12 -21.22 -16.09
C THR A 150 -11.94 -22.18 -14.90
N LYS A 151 -10.75 -22.77 -14.71
CA LYS A 151 -10.43 -23.61 -13.55
C LYS A 151 -9.66 -22.85 -12.46
N VAL A 152 -9.21 -21.62 -12.75
CA VAL A 152 -8.52 -20.75 -11.78
C VAL A 152 -9.57 -20.07 -10.90
N THR A 153 -9.54 -20.29 -9.59
CA THR A 153 -10.58 -19.81 -8.66
C THR A 153 -10.27 -18.47 -7.97
N SER A 154 -9.04 -17.98 -8.08
CA SER A 154 -8.56 -16.76 -7.43
C SER A 154 -7.59 -16.00 -8.33
N LEU A 155 -7.60 -14.68 -8.24
CA LEU A 155 -6.51 -13.83 -8.70
C LEU A 155 -5.67 -13.48 -7.48
N GLU A 156 -4.44 -13.96 -7.45
CA GLU A 156 -3.57 -13.82 -6.28
C GLU A 156 -2.96 -12.41 -6.15
N TYR A 157 -2.21 -12.19 -5.05
CA TYR A 157 -1.49 -10.94 -4.79
C TYR A 157 -0.66 -10.51 -6.01
N GLY A 158 -0.84 -9.27 -6.46
CA GLY A 158 -0.02 -8.67 -7.53
C GLY A 158 0.00 -9.41 -8.88
N VAL A 159 -0.93 -10.35 -9.15
CA VAL A 159 -0.82 -11.27 -10.29
C VAL A 159 -0.63 -10.58 -11.66
N PHE A 160 -1.26 -9.42 -11.88
CA PHE A 160 -1.10 -8.59 -13.08
C PHE A 160 -0.52 -7.20 -12.76
N GLU A 161 0.08 -7.02 -11.59
CA GLU A 161 0.62 -5.73 -11.17
C GLU A 161 1.63 -5.20 -12.21
N GLY A 162 1.48 -3.96 -12.64
CA GLY A 162 2.38 -3.32 -13.61
C GLY A 162 2.23 -3.81 -15.06
N CYS A 163 1.17 -4.56 -15.41
CA CYS A 163 0.80 -4.87 -16.80
C CYS A 163 0.28 -3.61 -17.52
N LYS A 164 1.17 -2.67 -17.79
CA LYS A 164 0.84 -1.31 -18.25
C LYS A 164 0.07 -1.25 -19.55
N ASN A 165 0.25 -2.20 -20.46
CA ASN A 165 -0.44 -2.26 -21.75
C ASN A 165 -1.76 -3.06 -21.70
N LEU A 166 -2.12 -3.65 -20.57
CA LEU A 166 -3.35 -4.44 -20.46
C LEU A 166 -4.55 -3.50 -20.53
N THR A 167 -5.28 -3.55 -21.65
CA THR A 167 -6.39 -2.60 -21.90
C THR A 167 -7.75 -3.12 -21.46
N ASN A 168 -7.92 -4.44 -21.51
CA ASN A 168 -9.14 -5.15 -21.13
C ASN A 168 -8.73 -6.50 -20.55
N ILE A 169 -9.47 -6.96 -19.55
CA ILE A 169 -9.36 -8.30 -19.00
C ILE A 169 -10.75 -8.75 -18.55
N LYS A 170 -11.12 -9.98 -18.90
CA LYS A 170 -12.36 -10.59 -18.43
C LYS A 170 -12.05 -11.44 -17.20
N ILE A 171 -12.70 -11.14 -16.08
CA ILE A 171 -12.65 -11.98 -14.89
C ILE A 171 -13.73 -13.09 -15.06
N PRO A 172 -13.37 -14.38 -15.06
CA PRO A 172 -14.33 -15.47 -15.18
C PRO A 172 -15.28 -15.62 -13.97
N ASP A 173 -16.48 -16.16 -14.20
CA ASP A 173 -17.55 -16.35 -13.18
C ASP A 173 -17.25 -17.43 -12.12
N ASN A 174 -16.03 -17.96 -12.10
CA ASN A 174 -15.56 -18.91 -11.10
C ASN A 174 -14.47 -18.32 -10.19
N ILE A 175 -14.12 -17.04 -10.39
CA ILE A 175 -13.20 -16.30 -9.52
C ILE A 175 -13.97 -15.82 -8.27
N THR A 176 -13.50 -16.20 -7.09
CA THR A 176 -14.10 -15.78 -5.82
C THR A 176 -13.33 -14.65 -5.14
N ASN A 177 -12.03 -14.51 -5.44
CA ASN A 177 -11.16 -13.52 -4.81
C ASN A 177 -10.32 -12.76 -5.85
N ILE A 178 -10.27 -11.44 -5.71
CA ILE A 178 -9.30 -10.57 -6.37
C ILE A 178 -8.31 -10.09 -5.31
N GLY A 179 -7.04 -10.50 -5.41
CA GLY A 179 -6.00 -10.21 -4.43
C GLY A 179 -5.64 -8.74 -4.32
N SER A 180 -4.95 -8.39 -3.23
CA SER A 180 -4.37 -7.06 -3.07
C SER A 180 -3.41 -6.78 -4.22
N THR A 181 -3.41 -5.53 -4.70
CA THR A 181 -2.62 -5.05 -5.85
C THR A 181 -2.73 -5.87 -7.15
N ALA A 182 -3.72 -6.76 -7.29
CA ALA A 182 -3.83 -7.68 -8.44
C ALA A 182 -3.74 -7.00 -9.82
N PHE A 183 -4.26 -5.78 -9.96
CA PHE A 183 -4.15 -4.94 -11.17
C PHE A 183 -3.47 -3.60 -10.89
N TYR A 184 -2.67 -3.50 -9.82
CA TYR A 184 -1.98 -2.26 -9.47
C TYR A 184 -1.14 -1.78 -10.65
N ARG A 185 -1.24 -0.49 -11.00
CA ARG A 185 -0.53 0.12 -12.14
C ARG A 185 -0.77 -0.55 -13.50
N CYS A 186 -1.92 -1.21 -13.70
CA CYS A 186 -2.45 -1.52 -15.03
C CYS A 186 -2.96 -0.23 -15.70
N SER A 187 -2.04 0.69 -16.01
CA SER A 187 -2.35 2.08 -16.34
C SER A 187 -3.20 2.27 -17.60
N SER A 188 -3.22 1.30 -18.53
CA SER A 188 -4.05 1.35 -19.75
C SER A 188 -5.40 0.64 -19.61
N LEU A 189 -5.71 0.06 -18.45
CA LEU A 189 -6.97 -0.66 -18.24
C LEU A 189 -8.12 0.35 -18.21
N LYS A 190 -9.09 0.22 -19.12
CA LYS A 190 -10.16 1.22 -19.30
C LYS A 190 -11.45 0.90 -18.57
N LYS A 191 -11.76 -0.39 -18.45
CA LYS A 191 -12.96 -0.91 -17.80
C LYS A 191 -12.67 -2.29 -17.21
N ILE A 192 -13.42 -2.66 -16.18
CA ILE A 192 -13.40 -4.02 -15.62
C ILE A 192 -14.77 -4.38 -15.08
N GLU A 193 -15.13 -5.66 -15.23
CA GLU A 193 -16.38 -6.21 -14.73
C GLU A 193 -16.09 -7.19 -13.60
N ILE A 194 -16.78 -7.01 -12.47
CA ILE A 194 -16.72 -7.89 -11.31
C ILE A 194 -17.86 -8.91 -11.44
N PRO A 195 -17.57 -10.21 -11.64
CA PRO A 195 -18.60 -11.22 -11.85
C PRO A 195 -19.35 -11.56 -10.56
N SER A 196 -20.45 -12.29 -10.67
CA SER A 196 -21.34 -12.62 -9.54
C SER A 196 -20.65 -13.44 -8.43
N SER A 197 -19.60 -14.17 -8.78
CA SER A 197 -18.86 -15.08 -7.89
C SER A 197 -17.88 -14.39 -6.94
N VAL A 198 -17.48 -13.14 -7.21
CA VAL A 198 -16.46 -12.45 -6.42
C VAL A 198 -17.03 -12.08 -5.05
N THR A 199 -16.37 -12.57 -4.01
CA THR A 199 -16.70 -12.32 -2.60
C THR A 199 -15.74 -11.37 -1.90
N SER A 200 -14.53 -11.19 -2.44
CA SER A 200 -13.50 -10.34 -1.85
C SER A 200 -12.63 -9.66 -2.91
N ILE A 201 -12.32 -8.38 -2.65
CA ILE A 201 -11.41 -7.54 -3.44
C ILE A 201 -10.38 -6.94 -2.48
N GLY A 202 -9.11 -7.22 -2.72
CA GLY A 202 -8.00 -6.80 -1.87
C GLY A 202 -7.68 -5.31 -1.98
N ASN A 203 -6.93 -4.82 -1.00
CA ASN A 203 -6.57 -3.41 -0.95
C ASN A 203 -5.70 -3.01 -2.15
N GLY A 204 -5.98 -1.86 -2.74
CA GLY A 204 -5.22 -1.32 -3.87
C GLY A 204 -5.30 -2.15 -5.15
N ALA A 205 -6.22 -3.11 -5.27
CA ALA A 205 -6.35 -3.98 -6.43
C ALA A 205 -6.38 -3.23 -7.77
N PHE A 206 -6.90 -2.00 -7.79
CA PHE A 206 -7.01 -1.14 -8.98
C PHE A 206 -6.28 0.21 -8.86
N TYR A 207 -5.40 0.40 -7.88
CA TYR A 207 -4.65 1.67 -7.75
C TYR A 207 -3.61 1.79 -8.87
N GLY A 208 -3.41 3.00 -9.39
CA GLY A 208 -2.56 3.30 -10.54
C GLY A 208 -3.14 2.85 -11.88
N CYS A 209 -4.41 2.44 -11.94
CA CYS A 209 -5.11 2.23 -13.21
C CYS A 209 -5.56 3.57 -13.78
N ASP A 210 -4.60 4.38 -14.24
CA ASP A 210 -4.79 5.80 -14.56
C ASP A 210 -5.85 6.06 -15.67
N GLU A 211 -6.08 5.10 -16.58
CA GLU A 211 -7.13 5.17 -17.62
C GLU A 211 -8.46 4.49 -17.25
N LEU A 212 -8.60 3.91 -16.06
CA LEU A 212 -9.80 3.19 -15.65
C LEU A 212 -10.95 4.18 -15.47
N LYS A 213 -11.99 4.02 -16.28
CA LYS A 213 -13.17 4.88 -16.28
C LYS A 213 -14.37 4.27 -15.58
N SER A 214 -14.42 2.95 -15.50
CA SER A 214 -15.60 2.24 -15.00
C SER A 214 -15.25 0.87 -14.46
N ILE A 215 -15.76 0.59 -13.26
CA ILE A 215 -15.90 -0.73 -12.68
C ILE A 215 -17.40 -1.05 -12.70
N THR A 216 -17.78 -2.13 -13.36
CA THR A 216 -19.16 -2.64 -13.33
C THR A 216 -19.23 -3.91 -12.51
N VAL A 217 -20.38 -4.19 -11.91
CA VAL A 217 -20.61 -5.40 -11.11
C VAL A 217 -21.80 -6.15 -11.67
N ASP A 218 -21.70 -7.47 -11.80
CA ASP A 218 -22.83 -8.32 -12.17
C ASP A 218 -24.00 -8.13 -11.19
N PRO A 219 -25.24 -7.93 -11.66
CA PRO A 219 -26.40 -7.69 -10.79
C PRO A 219 -26.63 -8.76 -9.71
N ASN A 220 -26.22 -10.00 -9.98
CA ASN A 220 -26.34 -11.15 -9.08
C ASN A 220 -25.20 -11.26 -8.08
N ASN A 221 -24.16 -10.40 -8.15
CA ASN A 221 -23.13 -10.36 -7.11
C ASN A 221 -23.77 -10.01 -5.76
N THR A 222 -23.46 -10.77 -4.71
CA THR A 222 -24.07 -10.61 -3.38
C THR A 222 -23.28 -9.70 -2.44
N ASN A 223 -22.05 -9.31 -2.79
CA ASN A 223 -21.13 -8.56 -1.93
C ASN A 223 -20.90 -7.13 -2.43
N TYR A 224 -21.00 -6.93 -3.74
CA TYR A 224 -20.66 -5.68 -4.40
C TYR A 224 -21.80 -5.17 -5.28
N SER A 225 -21.75 -3.88 -5.59
CA SER A 225 -22.58 -3.24 -6.59
C SER A 225 -21.80 -2.12 -7.27
N SER A 226 -22.31 -1.64 -8.41
CA SER A 226 -21.73 -0.47 -9.09
C SER A 226 -22.80 0.53 -9.49
N GLU A 227 -22.43 1.81 -9.48
CA GLU A 227 -23.24 2.92 -9.99
C GLU A 227 -22.31 3.95 -10.61
N ASP A 228 -22.64 4.45 -11.80
CA ASP A 228 -21.82 5.40 -12.57
C ASP A 228 -20.34 4.99 -12.72
N GLY A 229 -20.10 3.68 -12.80
CA GLY A 229 -18.76 3.10 -12.93
C GLY A 229 -17.93 3.08 -11.64
N VAL A 230 -18.51 3.44 -10.50
CA VAL A 230 -17.89 3.36 -9.18
C VAL A 230 -18.26 2.06 -8.49
N LEU A 231 -17.30 1.47 -7.78
CA LEU A 231 -17.48 0.24 -7.01
C LEU A 231 -17.91 0.54 -5.58
N TYR A 232 -18.99 -0.12 -5.16
CA TYR A 232 -19.54 -0.06 -3.80
C TYR A 232 -19.68 -1.47 -3.23
N ASN A 233 -19.94 -1.56 -1.92
CA ASN A 233 -20.52 -2.78 -1.35
C ASN A 233 -21.96 -3.00 -1.90
N LYS A 234 -22.56 -4.16 -1.60
CA LYS A 234 -23.87 -4.53 -2.17
C LYS A 234 -24.96 -3.50 -1.88
N ASP A 235 -25.00 -3.00 -0.65
CA ASP A 235 -26.03 -2.07 -0.18
C ASP A 235 -25.73 -0.60 -0.50
N LYS A 236 -24.60 -0.31 -1.17
CA LYS A 236 -24.10 1.06 -1.44
C LYS A 236 -23.96 1.94 -0.20
N THR A 237 -23.63 1.32 0.94
CA THR A 237 -23.29 2.03 2.19
C THR A 237 -21.80 2.32 2.28
N GLU A 238 -20.97 1.64 1.48
CA GLU A 238 -19.52 1.86 1.43
C GLU A 238 -19.09 2.12 0.00
N ILE A 239 -18.37 3.22 -0.23
CA ILE A 239 -17.67 3.45 -1.50
C ILE A 239 -16.28 2.81 -1.40
N ILE A 240 -15.97 1.90 -2.33
CA ILE A 240 -14.78 1.05 -2.25
C ILE A 240 -13.69 1.56 -3.20
N VAL A 241 -14.04 1.77 -4.47
CA VAL A 241 -13.09 2.29 -5.48
C VAL A 241 -13.80 3.22 -6.45
N VAL A 242 -13.27 4.44 -6.55
CA VAL A 242 -13.57 5.42 -7.58
C VAL A 242 -12.46 5.35 -8.62
N PRO A 243 -12.76 5.00 -9.88
CA PRO A 243 -11.75 4.94 -10.92
C PRO A 243 -10.99 6.26 -11.13
N GLU A 244 -9.66 6.20 -11.20
CA GLU A 244 -8.76 7.39 -11.24
C GLU A 244 -8.98 8.29 -12.47
N ALA A 245 -9.59 7.77 -13.54
CA ALA A 245 -9.91 8.54 -14.74
C ALA A 245 -11.19 9.39 -14.62
N ILE A 246 -11.94 9.28 -13.51
CA ILE A 246 -13.09 10.16 -13.22
C ILE A 246 -12.61 11.61 -13.05
N LYS A 247 -13.36 12.55 -13.62
CA LYS A 247 -12.96 13.96 -13.71
C LYS A 247 -14.08 14.89 -13.28
N GLY A 248 -13.70 16.10 -12.83
CA GLY A 248 -14.64 17.19 -12.60
C GLY A 248 -15.33 17.10 -11.24
N LYS A 249 -16.65 17.24 -11.23
CA LYS A 249 -17.46 17.18 -10.00
C LYS A 249 -17.94 15.75 -9.77
N PHE A 250 -17.85 15.27 -8.54
CA PHE A 250 -18.44 14.00 -8.11
C PHE A 250 -19.38 14.24 -6.92
N THR A 251 -20.54 13.60 -6.93
CA THR A 251 -21.51 13.66 -5.82
C THR A 251 -21.66 12.25 -5.27
N ILE A 252 -21.29 12.05 -4.00
CA ILE A 252 -21.43 10.75 -3.34
C ILE A 252 -22.93 10.48 -3.08
N PRO A 253 -23.45 9.28 -3.38
CA PRO A 253 -24.85 8.92 -3.10
C PRO A 253 -25.19 9.01 -1.61
N SER A 254 -26.41 9.45 -1.27
CA SER A 254 -26.87 9.61 0.12
C SER A 254 -27.04 8.30 0.90
N SER A 255 -26.91 7.14 0.24
CA SER A 255 -26.85 5.84 0.90
C SER A 255 -25.50 5.57 1.54
N VAL A 256 -24.44 6.26 1.09
CA VAL A 256 -23.07 6.03 1.56
C VAL A 256 -22.91 6.54 2.99
N ILE A 257 -22.38 5.65 3.83
CA ILE A 257 -22.06 5.86 5.24
C ILE A 257 -20.55 5.97 5.43
N ASP A 258 -19.76 5.18 4.69
CA ASP A 258 -18.31 5.14 4.86
C ASP A 258 -17.58 5.32 3.52
N ILE A 259 -16.57 6.19 3.54
CA ILE A 259 -15.60 6.33 2.46
C ILE A 259 -14.39 5.47 2.81
N ASN A 260 -14.27 4.30 2.18
CA ASN A 260 -13.25 3.31 2.56
C ASN A 260 -11.82 3.79 2.25
N LYS A 261 -10.86 3.04 2.80
CA LYS A 261 -9.43 3.26 2.62
C LYS A 261 -9.08 3.45 1.14
N GLY A 262 -8.59 4.64 0.81
CA GLY A 262 -8.21 5.11 -0.52
C GLY A 262 -9.28 4.93 -1.60
N ALA A 263 -10.56 5.09 -1.25
CA ALA A 263 -11.66 5.01 -2.23
C ALA A 263 -11.51 6.00 -3.39
N PHE A 264 -10.98 7.21 -3.13
CA PHE A 264 -10.67 8.24 -4.14
C PHE A 264 -9.16 8.43 -4.33
N ALA A 265 -8.31 7.53 -3.81
CA ALA A 265 -6.87 7.69 -3.93
C ALA A 265 -6.47 7.91 -5.41
N ARG A 266 -5.63 8.91 -5.66
CA ARG A 266 -5.11 9.29 -6.98
C ARG A 266 -6.17 9.69 -8.00
N CYS A 267 -7.37 10.10 -7.58
CA CYS A 267 -8.35 10.79 -8.43
C CYS A 267 -7.86 12.20 -8.82
N ARG A 268 -6.74 12.30 -9.53
CA ARG A 268 -6.00 13.56 -9.81
C ARG A 268 -6.81 14.59 -10.58
N ASN A 269 -7.84 14.15 -11.30
CA ASN A 269 -8.70 15.03 -12.11
C ASN A 269 -10.02 15.39 -11.41
N LEU A 270 -10.26 14.89 -10.20
CA LEU A 270 -11.39 15.28 -9.36
C LEU A 270 -11.16 16.70 -8.87
N LYS A 271 -12.10 17.61 -9.17
CA LYS A 271 -12.00 19.03 -8.81
C LYS A 271 -12.88 19.41 -7.64
N ASN A 272 -14.09 18.85 -7.61
CA ASN A 272 -15.09 19.13 -6.60
C ASN A 272 -15.72 17.82 -6.14
N ILE A 273 -15.96 17.70 -4.84
CA ILE A 273 -16.70 16.59 -4.29
C ILE A 273 -17.79 17.06 -3.32
N GLU A 274 -18.96 16.47 -3.46
CA GLU A 274 -20.07 16.64 -2.51
C GLU A 274 -20.21 15.37 -1.68
N ILE A 275 -19.96 15.51 -0.37
CA ILE A 275 -20.11 14.43 0.61
C ILE A 275 -21.45 14.62 1.34
N PRO A 276 -22.38 13.65 1.27
CA PRO A 276 -23.67 13.75 1.93
C PRO A 276 -23.54 13.61 3.45
N SER A 277 -24.52 14.14 4.18
CA SER A 277 -24.59 14.07 5.65
C SER A 277 -24.82 12.65 6.21
N SER A 278 -24.97 11.65 5.35
CA SER A 278 -25.03 10.24 5.73
C SER A 278 -23.64 9.68 6.04
N VAL A 279 -22.56 10.32 5.56
CA VAL A 279 -21.19 9.84 5.74
C VAL A 279 -20.70 10.09 7.17
N ASN A 280 -20.25 9.04 7.85
CA ASN A 280 -19.79 9.07 9.24
C ASN A 280 -18.27 8.94 9.38
N ALA A 281 -17.59 8.36 8.39
CA ALA A 281 -16.14 8.19 8.40
C ALA A 281 -15.49 8.36 7.02
N ILE A 282 -14.28 8.90 7.05
CA ILE A 282 -13.36 8.99 5.92
C ILE A 282 -12.13 8.14 6.28
N GLY A 283 -11.88 7.09 5.51
CA GLY A 283 -10.80 6.14 5.77
C GLY A 283 -9.41 6.66 5.42
N ASP A 284 -8.39 5.87 5.77
CA ASP A 284 -7.00 6.20 5.49
C ASP A 284 -6.77 6.35 3.98
N PHE A 285 -5.92 7.28 3.56
CA PHE A 285 -5.62 7.57 2.14
C PHE A 285 -6.84 7.92 1.28
N ALA A 286 -8.04 8.11 1.84
CA ALA A 286 -9.31 8.20 1.09
C ALA A 286 -9.23 9.14 -0.11
N PHE A 287 -8.63 10.33 0.04
CA PHE A 287 -8.40 11.33 -1.00
C PHE A 287 -6.91 11.60 -1.25
N SER A 288 -6.01 10.68 -0.87
CA SER A 288 -4.57 10.84 -1.13
C SER A 288 -4.33 11.06 -2.62
N ASP A 289 -3.44 11.98 -2.98
CA ASP A 289 -3.10 12.31 -4.36
C ASP A 289 -4.29 12.77 -5.22
N CYS A 290 -5.36 13.30 -4.61
CA CYS A 290 -6.41 14.03 -5.34
C CYS A 290 -5.90 15.43 -5.75
N GLU A 291 -4.89 15.45 -6.61
CA GLU A 291 -4.13 16.66 -6.97
C GLU A 291 -5.01 17.78 -7.55
N GLY A 292 -6.15 17.45 -8.18
CA GLY A 292 -7.08 18.42 -8.76
C GLY A 292 -8.08 19.03 -7.76
N LEU A 293 -8.20 18.48 -6.55
CA LEU A 293 -9.19 18.89 -5.57
C LEU A 293 -8.80 20.25 -4.98
N THR A 294 -9.67 21.25 -5.14
CA THR A 294 -9.36 22.62 -4.67
C THR A 294 -10.05 23.00 -3.38
N ASN A 295 -11.27 22.48 -3.18
CA ASN A 295 -12.09 22.78 -2.01
C ASN A 295 -12.85 21.54 -1.58
N ILE A 296 -13.03 21.37 -0.27
CA ILE A 296 -13.87 20.29 0.26
C ILE A 296 -14.56 20.71 1.57
N THR A 297 -15.83 20.35 1.70
CA THR A 297 -16.59 20.51 2.93
C THR A 297 -16.89 19.14 3.51
N ILE A 298 -16.38 18.87 4.70
CA ILE A 298 -16.62 17.61 5.41
C ILE A 298 -17.89 17.78 6.25
N PRO A 299 -18.92 16.91 6.09
CA PRO A 299 -20.20 17.09 6.76
C PRO A 299 -20.10 16.80 8.26
N SER A 300 -20.97 17.42 9.05
CA SER A 300 -20.96 17.35 10.53
C SER A 300 -21.19 15.95 11.12
N SER A 301 -21.63 15.00 10.30
CA SER A 301 -21.76 13.58 10.66
C SER A 301 -20.41 12.86 10.74
N VAL A 302 -19.38 13.36 10.06
CA VAL A 302 -18.06 12.72 10.02
C VAL A 302 -17.37 12.87 11.37
N SER A 303 -17.15 11.75 12.05
CA SER A 303 -16.46 11.72 13.35
C SER A 303 -14.98 11.33 13.23
N LYS A 304 -14.59 10.71 12.11
CA LYS A 304 -13.23 10.21 11.88
C LYS A 304 -12.72 10.56 10.48
N ILE A 305 -11.50 11.08 10.43
CA ILE A 305 -10.69 11.24 9.22
C ILE A 305 -9.44 10.39 9.43
N GLY A 306 -9.21 9.42 8.54
CA GLY A 306 -8.09 8.50 8.60
C GLY A 306 -6.76 9.14 8.24
N ASP A 307 -5.67 8.42 8.52
CA ASP A 307 -4.31 8.90 8.23
C ASP A 307 -4.11 9.05 6.72
N TYR A 308 -3.29 10.01 6.30
CA TYR A 308 -3.05 10.34 4.89
C TYR A 308 -4.30 10.73 4.08
N ALA A 309 -5.48 10.93 4.71
CA ALA A 309 -6.74 11.06 4.00
C ALA A 309 -6.73 12.16 2.92
N PHE A 310 -6.03 13.27 3.12
CA PHE A 310 -5.87 14.36 2.14
C PHE A 310 -4.40 14.60 1.76
N SER A 311 -3.52 13.62 1.98
CA SER A 311 -2.09 13.75 1.63
C SER A 311 -1.94 14.03 0.13
N THR A 312 -1.01 14.90 -0.24
CA THR A 312 -0.69 15.23 -1.63
C THR A 312 -1.88 15.80 -2.42
N CYS A 313 -2.88 16.38 -1.75
CA CYS A 313 -3.90 17.20 -2.40
C CYS A 313 -3.31 18.58 -2.77
N LYS A 314 -2.41 18.61 -3.76
CA LYS A 314 -1.53 19.75 -4.06
C LYS A 314 -2.26 21.08 -4.28
N ASN A 315 -3.47 21.04 -4.86
CA ASN A 315 -4.28 22.22 -5.15
C ASN A 315 -5.34 22.53 -4.07
N LEU A 316 -5.41 21.75 -2.98
CA LEU A 316 -6.39 21.96 -1.91
C LEU A 316 -6.07 23.27 -1.19
N ALA A 317 -6.94 24.26 -1.38
CA ALA A 317 -6.78 25.59 -0.80
C ALA A 317 -7.72 25.83 0.38
N ASN A 318 -8.91 25.23 0.36
CA ASN A 318 -9.89 25.40 1.44
C ASN A 318 -10.48 24.06 1.87
N ILE A 319 -10.49 23.82 3.18
CA ILE A 319 -11.17 22.68 3.78
C ILE A 319 -11.92 23.11 5.04
N VAL A 320 -13.14 22.60 5.20
CA VAL A 320 -13.94 22.78 6.42
C VAL A 320 -13.97 21.47 7.19
N ILE A 321 -13.37 21.48 8.40
CA ILE A 321 -13.37 20.34 9.32
C ILE A 321 -14.50 20.51 10.35
N PRO A 322 -15.42 19.54 10.50
CA PRO A 322 -16.54 19.66 11.42
C PRO A 322 -16.10 19.45 12.87
N SER A 323 -16.86 20.02 13.81
CA SER A 323 -16.62 19.91 15.25
C SER A 323 -16.81 18.50 15.84
N SER A 324 -17.26 17.54 15.03
CA SER A 324 -17.35 16.13 15.38
C SER A 324 -15.99 15.41 15.32
N VAL A 325 -15.01 15.96 14.59
CA VAL A 325 -13.65 15.40 14.49
C VAL A 325 -12.84 15.76 15.73
N THR A 326 -12.16 14.79 16.33
CA THR A 326 -11.44 14.93 17.60
C THR A 326 -9.92 14.92 17.48
N SER A 327 -9.38 14.60 16.30
CA SER A 327 -7.94 14.56 16.02
C SER A 327 -7.65 14.87 14.55
N ILE A 328 -6.50 15.49 14.29
CA ILE A 328 -5.86 15.46 12.96
C ILE A 328 -4.82 14.35 13.00
N GLY A 329 -5.05 13.25 12.28
CA GLY A 329 -4.17 12.09 12.24
C GLY A 329 -2.85 12.32 11.51
N ASP A 330 -2.08 11.25 11.34
CA ASP A 330 -0.76 11.31 10.72
C ASP A 330 -0.91 11.61 9.22
N TRP A 331 -0.04 12.49 8.70
CA TRP A 331 0.04 12.87 7.29
C TRP A 331 -1.23 13.44 6.64
N VAL A 332 -2.29 13.73 7.40
CA VAL A 332 -3.63 14.05 6.85
C VAL A 332 -3.59 15.14 5.77
N PHE A 333 -2.85 16.23 5.99
CA PHE A 333 -2.68 17.33 5.03
C PHE A 333 -1.25 17.45 4.51
N SER A 334 -0.44 16.40 4.63
CA SER A 334 0.94 16.42 4.14
C SER A 334 0.98 16.76 2.65
N HIS A 335 1.92 17.61 2.22
CA HIS A 335 2.10 18.04 0.82
C HIS A 335 0.86 18.73 0.21
N CYS A 336 0.01 19.36 1.03
CA CYS A 336 -1.04 20.27 0.56
C CYS A 336 -0.45 21.66 0.23
N TYR A 337 0.32 21.75 -0.86
CA TYR A 337 1.11 22.93 -1.23
C TYR A 337 0.32 24.23 -1.43
N SER A 338 -1.00 24.15 -1.66
CA SER A 338 -1.87 25.31 -1.85
C SER A 338 -2.68 25.71 -0.62
N LEU A 339 -2.55 24.98 0.49
CA LEU A 339 -3.34 25.24 1.70
C LEU A 339 -2.82 26.49 2.41
N THR A 340 -3.52 27.61 2.26
CA THR A 340 -3.09 28.90 2.83
C THR A 340 -3.58 29.11 4.27
N ASN A 341 -4.79 28.61 4.57
CA ASN A 341 -5.44 28.78 5.86
C ASN A 341 -6.23 27.52 6.21
N ILE A 342 -6.30 27.19 7.50
CA ILE A 342 -7.19 26.14 7.99
C ILE A 342 -7.71 26.48 9.39
N ASP A 343 -9.04 26.39 9.54
CA ASP A 343 -9.70 26.53 10.84
C ASP A 343 -9.89 25.16 11.47
N LEU A 344 -9.17 24.92 12.58
CA LEU A 344 -9.31 23.69 13.35
C LEU A 344 -10.40 23.87 14.42
N PRO A 345 -11.39 22.95 14.53
CA PRO A 345 -12.44 23.05 15.52
C PRO A 345 -11.91 22.81 16.95
N SER A 346 -12.60 23.37 17.95
CA SER A 346 -12.19 23.23 19.36
C SER A 346 -12.22 21.80 19.89
N SER A 347 -12.84 20.87 19.16
CA SER A 347 -12.91 19.44 19.49
C SER A 347 -11.58 18.71 19.30
N ILE A 348 -10.62 19.27 18.56
CA ILE A 348 -9.33 18.63 18.30
C ILE A 348 -8.49 18.56 19.58
N THR A 349 -8.00 17.36 19.90
CA THR A 349 -7.17 17.06 21.08
C THR A 349 -5.72 16.67 20.75
N SER A 350 -5.44 16.31 19.49
CA SER A 350 -4.11 15.96 19.00
C SER A 350 -3.90 16.34 17.54
N ILE A 351 -2.64 16.64 17.19
CA ILE A 351 -2.14 16.80 15.82
C ILE A 351 -1.02 15.78 15.63
N GLY A 352 -1.21 14.85 14.69
CA GLY A 352 -0.33 13.72 14.42
C GLY A 352 0.97 14.08 13.70
N ASP A 353 1.77 13.05 13.44
CA ASP A 353 3.06 13.17 12.78
C ASP A 353 2.85 13.59 11.31
N TRP A 354 3.68 14.52 10.83
CA TRP A 354 3.61 15.05 9.46
C TRP A 354 2.26 15.66 9.03
N ALA A 355 1.35 15.93 9.97
CA ALA A 355 -0.03 16.32 9.68
C ALA A 355 -0.18 17.48 8.69
N PHE A 356 0.68 18.50 8.78
CA PHE A 356 0.75 19.65 7.87
C PHE A 356 2.15 19.80 7.24
N ALA A 357 2.93 18.74 7.17
CA ALA A 357 4.27 18.81 6.58
C ALA A 357 4.20 19.20 5.10
N ASN A 358 5.08 20.08 4.65
CA ASN A 358 5.11 20.64 3.30
C ASN A 358 3.81 21.37 2.90
N CYS A 359 3.07 21.92 3.86
CA CYS A 359 2.08 22.97 3.61
C CYS A 359 2.79 24.33 3.44
N GLU A 360 3.58 24.46 2.38
CA GLU A 360 4.57 25.53 2.19
C GLU A 360 3.99 26.96 2.27
N VAL A 361 2.73 27.12 1.84
CA VAL A 361 2.02 28.42 1.82
C VAL A 361 1.07 28.63 3.01
N LEU A 362 1.04 27.70 3.97
CA LEU A 362 0.20 27.81 5.15
C LEU A 362 0.69 28.96 6.02
N ALA A 363 -0.10 30.04 6.08
CA ALA A 363 0.23 31.25 6.82
C ALA A 363 -0.63 31.40 8.08
N ASN A 364 -1.89 30.93 8.03
CA ASN A 364 -2.84 31.12 9.11
C ASN A 364 -3.41 29.78 9.60
N ILE A 365 -2.94 29.36 10.77
CA ILE A 365 -3.49 28.24 11.51
C ILE A 365 -3.52 28.57 13.01
N LYS A 366 -4.63 28.21 13.67
CA LYS A 366 -4.76 28.29 15.12
C LYS A 366 -4.85 26.88 15.68
N ILE A 367 -3.92 26.52 16.57
CA ILE A 367 -3.98 25.26 17.30
C ILE A 367 -5.06 25.39 18.40
N PRO A 368 -6.08 24.53 18.44
CA PRO A 368 -7.13 24.62 19.45
C PRO A 368 -6.62 24.41 20.87
N SER A 369 -7.27 25.05 21.86
CA SER A 369 -6.84 25.02 23.27
C SER A 369 -6.80 23.63 23.89
N ASN A 370 -7.55 22.67 23.35
CA ASN A 370 -7.64 21.30 23.86
C ASN A 370 -6.52 20.38 23.34
N VAL A 371 -5.64 20.86 22.46
CA VAL A 371 -4.53 20.07 21.95
C VAL A 371 -3.49 19.84 23.04
N THR A 372 -3.10 18.57 23.23
CA THR A 372 -2.15 18.16 24.28
C THR A 372 -0.77 17.76 23.76
N SER A 373 -0.65 17.45 22.46
CA SER A 373 0.61 17.07 21.83
C SER A 373 0.67 17.51 20.36
N LEU A 374 1.88 17.85 19.92
CA LEU A 374 2.22 18.06 18.51
C LEU A 374 3.17 16.95 18.05
N GLY A 375 2.78 16.22 17.01
CA GLY A 375 3.56 15.13 16.42
C GLY A 375 4.90 15.56 15.82
N ASP A 376 5.73 14.57 15.52
CA ASP A 376 6.99 14.75 14.83
C ASP A 376 6.71 15.30 13.42
N ARG A 377 7.42 16.36 13.03
CA ARG A 377 7.26 17.03 11.72
C ARG A 377 5.86 17.58 11.42
N ALA A 378 5.03 17.81 12.44
CA ALA A 378 3.66 18.28 12.26
C ALA A 378 3.52 19.51 11.35
N PHE A 379 4.46 20.45 11.38
CA PHE A 379 4.55 21.67 10.56
C PHE A 379 5.89 21.79 9.82
N PHE A 380 6.54 20.66 9.52
CA PHE A 380 7.79 20.64 8.77
C PHE A 380 7.64 21.35 7.42
N HIS A 381 8.58 22.22 7.05
CA HIS A 381 8.55 22.99 5.78
C HIS A 381 7.33 23.91 5.59
N CYS A 382 6.68 24.37 6.67
CA CYS A 382 5.65 25.41 6.58
C CYS A 382 6.28 26.81 6.42
N TYR A 383 6.90 27.07 5.26
CA TYR A 383 7.71 28.28 5.02
C TYR A 383 6.99 29.60 5.28
N SER A 384 5.66 29.64 5.10
CA SER A 384 4.86 30.87 5.23
C SER A 384 4.37 31.17 6.65
N LEU A 385 4.58 30.27 7.62
CA LEU A 385 4.21 30.53 9.02
C LEU A 385 5.12 31.60 9.62
N THR A 386 4.55 32.74 10.02
CA THR A 386 5.29 33.82 10.70
C THR A 386 5.27 33.70 12.22
N SER A 387 4.19 33.16 12.77
CA SER A 387 4.00 32.91 14.20
C SER A 387 2.90 31.89 14.40
N ILE A 388 2.98 31.10 15.47
CA ILE A 388 1.92 30.16 15.87
C ILE A 388 1.82 30.14 17.39
N ASN A 389 0.60 30.12 17.93
CA ASN A 389 0.40 29.99 19.37
C ASN A 389 0.34 28.50 19.74
N ILE A 390 1.21 28.08 20.65
CA ILE A 390 1.19 26.75 21.24
C ILE A 390 0.30 26.80 22.49
N PRO A 391 -0.83 26.04 22.54
CA PRO A 391 -1.74 26.06 23.67
C PRO A 391 -1.09 25.62 24.99
N SER A 392 -1.59 26.16 26.11
CA SER A 392 -1.12 25.85 27.47
C SER A 392 -1.38 24.41 27.94
N ASN A 393 -2.01 23.57 27.12
CA ASN A 393 -2.22 22.15 27.39
C ASN A 393 -1.18 21.26 26.67
N VAL A 394 -0.36 21.83 25.80
CA VAL A 394 0.68 21.09 25.08
C VAL A 394 1.83 20.77 26.03
N ALA A 395 2.10 19.47 26.21
CA ALA A 395 3.21 18.99 27.04
C ALA A 395 4.49 18.68 26.25
N LYS A 396 4.34 18.33 24.95
CA LYS A 396 5.42 17.90 24.07
C LYS A 396 5.31 18.55 22.70
N ILE A 397 6.43 19.08 22.21
CA ILE A 397 6.67 19.45 20.81
C ILE A 397 7.52 18.35 20.18
N GLY A 398 7.03 17.72 19.12
CA GLY A 398 7.70 16.61 18.44
C GLY A 398 9.05 16.96 17.79
N ASN A 399 9.78 15.93 17.37
CA ASN A 399 11.03 16.09 16.62
C ASN A 399 10.74 16.77 15.28
N SER A 400 11.56 17.75 14.90
CA SER A 400 11.42 18.49 13.64
C SER A 400 10.04 19.14 13.45
N ALA A 401 9.25 19.36 14.52
CA ALA A 401 7.85 19.78 14.41
C ALA A 401 7.65 21.06 13.60
N PHE A 402 8.59 22.01 13.68
CA PHE A 402 8.61 23.27 12.94
C PHE A 402 9.91 23.44 12.13
N GLU A 403 10.63 22.35 11.83
CA GLU A 403 11.88 22.45 11.07
C GLU A 403 11.65 23.12 9.71
N THR A 404 12.53 24.08 9.41
CA THR A 404 12.52 24.95 8.23
C THR A 404 11.24 25.79 8.08
N CYS A 405 10.63 26.22 9.19
CA CYS A 405 9.65 27.32 9.18
C CYS A 405 10.37 28.67 9.04
N THR A 406 10.99 28.92 7.88
CA THR A 406 11.98 29.99 7.70
C THR A 406 11.44 31.41 7.91
N ASN A 407 10.15 31.67 7.71
CA ASN A 407 9.56 32.99 7.96
C ASN A 407 9.06 33.18 9.40
N MET A 408 9.20 32.17 10.27
CA MET A 408 8.76 32.27 11.65
C MET A 408 9.63 33.27 12.41
N THR A 409 9.03 34.35 12.91
CA THR A 409 9.76 35.42 13.63
C THR A 409 9.68 35.28 15.14
N SER A 410 8.61 34.68 15.64
CA SER A 410 8.37 34.53 17.08
C SER A 410 7.49 33.34 17.38
N ILE A 411 7.77 32.67 18.50
CA ILE A 411 6.91 31.65 19.08
C ILE A 411 6.98 31.75 20.61
N GLU A 412 5.82 31.60 21.25
CA GLU A 412 5.74 31.48 22.71
C GLU A 412 5.68 29.99 23.08
N ILE A 413 6.62 29.55 23.92
CA ILE A 413 6.62 28.20 24.48
C ILE A 413 5.92 28.28 25.85
N PRO A 414 4.70 27.73 26.00
CA PRO A 414 3.99 27.80 27.26
C PRO A 414 4.70 26.94 28.31
N SER A 415 4.52 27.30 29.58
CA SER A 415 5.15 26.59 30.70
C SER A 415 4.75 25.11 30.78
N SER A 416 3.63 24.71 30.19
CA SER A 416 3.20 23.31 30.13
C SER A 416 4.15 22.42 29.31
N VAL A 417 4.93 22.98 28.38
CA VAL A 417 5.87 22.22 27.56
C VAL A 417 7.03 21.77 28.45
N VAL A 418 7.21 20.45 28.54
CA VAL A 418 8.31 19.81 29.28
C VAL A 418 9.31 19.11 28.36
N ASN A 419 8.97 18.97 27.07
CA ASN A 419 9.82 18.33 26.07
C ASN A 419 9.72 19.04 24.72
N ILE A 420 10.87 19.45 24.20
CA ILE A 420 11.06 19.95 22.84
C ILE A 420 11.95 18.95 22.11
N GLY A 421 11.45 18.37 21.03
CA GLY A 421 12.12 17.31 20.27
C GLY A 421 13.42 17.76 19.60
N GLU A 422 14.17 16.77 19.10
CA GLU A 422 15.35 16.98 18.24
C GLU A 422 14.94 17.81 17.02
N LYS A 423 15.74 18.83 16.66
CA LYS A 423 15.52 19.70 15.51
C LYS A 423 14.16 20.40 15.45
N ALA A 424 13.42 20.50 16.55
CA ALA A 424 12.04 21.00 16.56
C ALA A 424 11.85 22.36 15.84
N PHE A 425 12.84 23.25 15.88
CA PHE A 425 12.89 24.54 15.20
C PHE A 425 14.20 24.71 14.40
N TYR A 426 14.78 23.60 13.91
CA TYR A 426 15.97 23.63 13.06
C TYR A 426 15.71 24.45 11.79
N ASP A 427 16.64 25.31 11.38
CA ASP A 427 16.52 26.15 10.18
C ASP A 427 15.34 27.16 10.18
N CYS A 428 14.85 27.52 11.37
CA CYS A 428 13.93 28.65 11.56
C CYS A 428 14.69 29.99 11.54
N LYS A 429 15.23 30.35 10.37
CA LYS A 429 16.24 31.44 10.20
C LYS A 429 15.87 32.81 10.75
N ASN A 430 14.59 33.15 10.82
CA ASN A 430 14.12 34.44 11.33
C ASN A 430 13.61 34.37 12.79
N LEU A 431 13.73 33.21 13.44
CA LEU A 431 13.12 33.00 14.76
C LEU A 431 13.95 33.66 15.86
N LYS A 432 13.30 34.59 16.56
CA LYS A 432 13.75 35.13 17.84
C LYS A 432 12.92 34.51 18.95
N ILE A 433 13.58 33.82 19.88
CA ILE A 433 12.91 33.09 20.94
C ILE A 433 13.56 33.33 22.31
N VAL A 434 12.71 33.47 23.32
CA VAL A 434 13.09 33.48 24.74
C VAL A 434 12.55 32.20 25.37
N ILE A 435 13.44 31.40 25.96
CA ILE A 435 13.10 30.11 26.58
C ILE A 435 13.17 30.27 28.09
N ASP A 436 12.06 30.00 28.77
CA ASP A 436 12.02 29.99 30.24
C ASP A 436 12.47 28.65 30.81
N ASN A 437 13.75 28.56 31.17
CA ASN A 437 14.33 27.35 31.80
C ASN A 437 14.17 27.32 33.33
N THR A 438 13.47 28.29 33.94
CA THR A 438 13.39 28.40 35.41
C THR A 438 12.23 27.63 36.02
N LYS A 439 11.19 27.31 35.23
CA LYS A 439 9.90 26.85 35.79
C LYS A 439 9.58 25.38 35.63
N ASN A 440 10.31 24.62 34.82
CA ASN A 440 10.06 23.20 34.59
C ASN A 440 11.33 22.51 34.13
N ASN A 441 11.47 21.20 34.39
CA ASN A 441 12.57 20.34 33.89
C ASN A 441 12.49 20.16 32.36
N LEU A 442 12.51 21.26 31.62
CA LEU A 442 12.38 21.34 30.18
C LEU A 442 13.54 20.59 29.53
N LYS A 443 13.21 19.53 28.79
CA LYS A 443 14.17 18.78 27.99
C LYS A 443 14.18 19.34 26.58
N ILE A 444 15.34 19.81 26.14
CA ILE A 444 15.56 20.32 24.78
C ILE A 444 16.38 19.29 24.01
N GLY A 445 15.84 18.81 22.90
CA GLY A 445 16.50 17.86 22.01
C GLY A 445 17.69 18.47 21.27
N ASN A 446 18.52 17.61 20.68
CA ASN A 446 19.68 18.03 19.90
C ASN A 446 19.26 18.96 18.76
N ASP A 447 20.03 20.02 18.54
CA ASP A 447 19.83 20.99 17.46
C ASP A 447 18.42 21.61 17.39
N ALA A 448 17.65 21.58 18.49
CA ALA A 448 16.25 22.02 18.50
C ALA A 448 16.06 23.46 18.02
N PHE A 449 17.07 24.33 18.17
CA PHE A 449 17.04 25.73 17.74
C PHE A 449 18.25 26.10 16.87
N HIS A 450 18.89 25.12 16.23
CA HIS A 450 20.03 25.37 15.36
C HIS A 450 19.59 26.18 14.12
N GLU A 451 20.43 27.11 13.65
CA GLU A 451 20.11 28.12 12.62
C GLU A 451 18.94 29.09 12.96
N CYS A 452 18.52 29.23 14.23
CA CYS A 452 17.60 30.30 14.62
C CYS A 452 18.30 31.67 14.70
N GLU A 453 17.59 32.77 14.41
CA GLU A 453 18.17 34.12 14.44
C GLU A 453 18.70 34.49 15.83
N SER A 454 17.92 34.21 16.88
CA SER A 454 18.32 34.49 18.25
C SER A 454 17.59 33.59 19.25
N VAL A 455 18.36 32.96 20.14
CA VAL A 455 17.85 32.12 21.22
C VAL A 455 18.39 32.66 22.55
N THR A 456 17.50 33.06 23.45
CA THR A 456 17.87 33.53 24.79
C THR A 456 17.24 32.64 25.85
N TYR A 457 17.97 32.38 26.92
CA TYR A 457 17.50 31.54 28.03
C TYR A 457 17.38 32.39 29.29
N THR A 458 16.22 32.37 29.95
CA THR A 458 16.14 32.91 31.31
C THR A 458 16.85 31.93 32.24
N LYS A 459 17.81 32.42 33.01
CA LYS A 459 18.52 31.63 34.03
C LYS A 459 17.85 31.79 35.38
N ASP A 460 17.92 30.74 36.17
CA ASP A 460 17.56 30.81 37.58
C ASP A 460 18.50 31.81 38.26
N ALA A 461 17.96 32.79 38.99
CA ALA A 461 18.74 33.87 39.59
C ALA A 461 19.65 33.40 40.76
N THR A 462 19.78 32.09 40.96
CA THR A 462 20.43 31.46 42.12
C THR A 462 21.81 30.86 41.83
N GLU A 463 22.26 30.77 40.56
CA GLU A 463 23.61 30.23 40.23
C GLU A 463 24.71 31.29 40.02
N SER A 464 24.39 32.58 40.17
CA SER A 464 25.38 33.68 40.00
C SER A 464 26.33 33.91 41.19
N THR A 465 26.33 33.07 42.24
CA THR A 465 27.14 33.30 43.46
C THR A 465 28.15 32.20 43.81
N ARG A 466 28.47 31.26 42.90
CA ARG A 466 29.58 30.31 43.10
C ARG A 466 30.66 30.44 42.03
N SER A 467 31.34 31.59 41.98
CA SER A 467 32.67 31.68 41.35
C SER A 467 33.49 32.83 41.94
N THR A 468 33.81 32.73 43.23
CA THR A 468 35.04 33.30 43.79
C THR A 468 35.40 32.48 45.01
N GLU A 469 36.11 31.36 44.82
CA GLU A 469 37.13 30.88 45.75
C GLU A 469 37.91 29.70 45.14
N GLN A 470 39.22 29.96 44.98
CA GLN A 470 40.35 29.03 44.97
C GLN A 470 40.85 28.38 43.65
N GLN A 471 41.97 28.99 43.23
CA GLN A 471 43.17 28.53 42.51
C GLN A 471 43.14 28.37 40.99
#